data_AF-A0A6N9C2L7-F1
#
_entry.id   AF-A0A6N9C2L7-F1
#
_cell.length_a   1.000
_cell.length_b   1.000
_cell.length_c   1.000
_cell.angle_alpha   90.00
_cell.angle_beta   90.00
_cell.angle_gamma   90.00
#
_symmetry.space_group_name_H-M   'P 1'
#
loop_
_entity.id
_entity.type
_entity.pdbx_description
1 polymer ?
#
loop_
_entity_poly.entity_id
_entity_poly.type
_entity_poly.pdbx_seq_one_letter_code
_entity_poly.pdbx_strand_id
1 'polypeptide(L)'
;EHVPLPELPPRRRLSPRGLPLIGSGDWNDGMDRVGADGEGESIWLGWFFLDVCRLLIPLARERGEERTVLRLEDWSATVREAVETHGWDGEWYRRAYFDSGEPLGSRDSPEARIDSIAQSWSVISREGDPVRARIAVDAAWRELVRTDRGIALLLSPPFTGRGPDPGYIAAYPPGVRENGGQYTHAAAWLIRALARLGEGERAGGLLRAMLPTRHARGPEGTARYRSEPYVMAADVYGAEPHLGRGGWSWYTGSAGWVWRVALEDVLGIRREGHTLAVRPCIPRDWPRFRVEIVVDGVRARIEVRNPDGVSAGVRSCRVEGLPADPRRIPLPGVGPGAAAGGAGEQAVRIEVTMGEGTT
;
A
#
# COMPACT_ATOMS: atom_id res chain seq x y z
N GLU A 1 -30.75 35.71 14.90
CA GLU A 1 -31.32 35.11 13.69
C GLU A 1 -30.74 33.70 13.53
N HIS A 2 -31.61 32.69 13.49
CA HIS A 2 -31.20 31.33 13.14
C HIS A 2 -30.69 31.34 11.70
N VAL A 3 -29.38 31.27 11.51
CA VAL A 3 -28.81 30.94 10.20
C VAL A 3 -29.14 29.46 9.96
N PRO A 4 -30.02 29.13 8.99
CA PRO A 4 -30.28 27.74 8.67
C PRO A 4 -28.96 27.10 8.22
N LEU A 5 -28.70 25.89 8.72
CA LEU A 5 -27.57 25.09 8.26
C LEU A 5 -27.69 24.97 6.73
N PRO A 6 -26.65 25.34 5.95
CA PRO A 6 -26.68 25.07 4.52
C PRO A 6 -26.84 23.56 4.34
N GLU A 7 -27.83 23.18 3.53
CA GLU A 7 -28.13 21.80 3.15
C GLU A 7 -26.82 21.06 2.86
N LEU A 8 -26.65 19.88 3.49
CA LEU A 8 -25.55 18.98 3.21
C LEU A 8 -25.43 18.86 1.68
N PRO A 9 -24.24 19.09 1.08
CA PRO A 9 -24.09 18.79 -0.34
C PRO A 9 -24.49 17.33 -0.55
N PRO A 10 -25.21 17.03 -1.63
CA PRO A 10 -25.91 15.76 -1.76
C PRO A 10 -24.93 14.59 -1.64
N ARG A 11 -25.42 13.47 -1.11
CA ARG A 11 -24.79 12.13 -0.99
C ARG A 11 -24.26 11.53 -2.32
N ARG A 12 -23.93 12.35 -3.32
CA ARG A 12 -23.95 12.07 -4.76
C ARG A 12 -22.87 11.12 -5.30
N ARG A 13 -22.03 10.54 -4.44
CA ARG A 13 -21.05 9.53 -4.88
C ARG A 13 -20.96 8.32 -3.97
N LEU A 14 -21.92 8.14 -3.07
CA LEU A 14 -22.12 6.88 -2.37
C LEU A 14 -23.37 6.20 -2.91
N SER A 15 -23.32 4.89 -3.05
CA SER A 15 -24.46 4.05 -3.38
C SER A 15 -25.45 3.96 -2.21
N PRO A 16 -26.64 3.35 -2.41
CA PRO A 16 -27.54 3.02 -1.30
C PRO A 16 -26.91 2.13 -0.20
N ARG A 17 -25.85 1.36 -0.53
CA ARG A 17 -25.07 0.57 0.44
C ARG A 17 -24.06 1.40 1.24
N GLY A 18 -23.91 2.69 0.93
CA GLY A 18 -22.91 3.56 1.53
C GLY A 18 -21.49 3.37 0.97
N LEU A 19 -21.33 2.58 -0.10
CA LEU A 19 -20.05 2.37 -0.78
C LEU A 19 -19.78 3.49 -1.79
N PRO A 20 -18.51 3.90 -1.99
CA PRO A 20 -18.19 4.83 -3.07
C PRO A 20 -18.50 4.27 -4.45
N LEU A 21 -19.18 5.06 -5.27
CA LEU A 21 -19.44 4.73 -6.67
C LEU A 21 -18.13 4.73 -7.46
N ILE A 22 -17.86 3.66 -8.21
CA ILE A 22 -16.64 3.49 -8.99
C ILE A 22 -16.64 4.33 -10.28
N GLY A 23 -17.82 4.59 -10.85
CA GLY A 23 -17.94 5.24 -12.17
C GLY A 23 -17.18 4.45 -13.24
N SER A 24 -16.50 5.16 -14.15
CA SER A 24 -15.71 4.55 -15.22
C SER A 24 -14.28 4.22 -14.84
N GLY A 25 -14.00 4.03 -13.54
CA GLY A 25 -12.67 3.63 -13.06
C GLY A 25 -12.34 4.17 -11.68
N ASP A 26 -11.62 3.35 -10.92
CA ASP A 26 -10.91 3.80 -9.72
C ASP A 26 -9.39 3.88 -10.03
N TRP A 27 -8.52 3.33 -9.18
CA TRP A 27 -7.09 3.25 -9.53
C TRP A 27 -6.81 2.28 -10.70
N ASN A 28 -7.64 1.24 -10.87
CA ASN A 28 -7.50 0.36 -12.02
C ASN A 28 -8.30 0.93 -13.19
N ASP A 29 -7.62 1.70 -14.04
CA ASP A 29 -8.21 2.32 -15.24
C ASP A 29 -8.88 1.27 -16.16
N GLY A 30 -8.40 0.02 -16.14
CA GLY A 30 -8.94 -1.09 -16.95
C GLY A 30 -10.33 -1.58 -16.56
N MET A 31 -10.83 -1.16 -15.40
CA MET A 31 -12.15 -1.51 -14.90
C MET A 31 -13.21 -0.48 -15.30
N ASP A 32 -13.14 0.04 -16.53
CA ASP A 32 -13.93 1.20 -16.99
C ASP A 32 -15.41 0.91 -17.24
N ARG A 33 -15.82 -0.37 -17.26
CA ARG A 33 -17.22 -0.79 -17.43
C ARG A 33 -17.86 -1.33 -16.15
N VAL A 34 -17.15 -1.33 -15.02
CA VAL A 34 -17.72 -1.82 -13.76
C VAL A 34 -18.86 -0.91 -13.26
N GLY A 35 -18.74 0.40 -13.42
CA GLY A 35 -19.74 1.38 -12.98
C GLY A 35 -20.12 2.41 -14.06
N ALA A 36 -20.10 2.01 -15.33
CA ALA A 36 -20.34 2.92 -16.45
C ALA A 36 -21.76 3.52 -16.45
N ASP A 37 -22.73 2.82 -15.88
CA ASP A 37 -24.11 3.31 -15.72
C ASP A 37 -24.31 4.11 -14.42
N GLY A 38 -23.27 4.22 -13.59
CA GLY A 38 -23.24 5.08 -12.40
C GLY A 38 -23.72 4.41 -11.11
N GLU A 39 -23.95 3.10 -11.11
CA GLU A 39 -24.43 2.32 -9.95
C GLU A 39 -23.33 1.42 -9.36
N GLY A 40 -22.28 1.10 -10.14
CA GLY A 40 -21.16 0.28 -9.71
C GLY A 40 -20.39 0.89 -8.53
N GLU A 41 -19.79 0.04 -7.70
CA GLU A 41 -19.24 0.39 -6.39
C GLU A 41 -17.78 -0.10 -6.26
N SER A 42 -16.93 0.62 -5.52
CA SER A 42 -15.53 0.22 -5.29
C SER A 42 -15.18 0.07 -3.81
N ILE A 43 -14.73 -1.13 -3.44
CA ILE A 43 -14.23 -1.44 -2.09
C ILE A 43 -12.86 -0.79 -1.87
N TRP A 44 -11.98 -0.83 -2.88
CA TRP A 44 -10.68 -0.16 -2.80
C TRP A 44 -10.83 1.36 -2.60
N LEU A 45 -11.76 1.99 -3.32
CA LEU A 45 -12.01 3.43 -3.18
C LEU A 45 -12.54 3.75 -1.78
N GLY A 46 -13.33 2.86 -1.18
CA GLY A 46 -13.72 2.93 0.22
C GLY A 46 -12.52 3.01 1.16
N TRP A 47 -11.56 2.07 1.05
CA TRP A 47 -10.35 2.12 1.86
C TRP A 47 -9.49 3.35 1.61
N PHE A 48 -9.33 3.75 0.35
CA PHE A 48 -8.58 4.94 -0.01
C PHE A 48 -9.22 6.20 0.59
N PHE A 49 -10.54 6.32 0.49
CA PHE A 49 -11.29 7.44 1.07
C PHE A 49 -11.12 7.52 2.59
N LEU A 50 -11.19 6.39 3.28
CA LEU A 50 -10.97 6.34 4.74
C LEU A 50 -9.54 6.77 5.12
N ASP A 51 -8.52 6.36 4.36
CA ASP A 51 -7.15 6.83 4.58
C ASP A 51 -7.03 8.35 4.39
N VAL A 52 -7.67 8.90 3.35
CA VAL A 52 -7.71 10.34 3.09
C VAL A 52 -8.41 11.09 4.23
N CYS A 53 -9.59 10.64 4.68
CA CYS A 53 -10.27 11.25 5.83
C CYS A 53 -9.39 11.23 7.08
N ARG A 54 -8.78 10.08 7.39
CA ARG A 54 -7.86 9.91 8.53
C ARG A 54 -6.69 10.90 8.49
N LEU A 55 -6.17 11.21 7.30
CA LEU A 55 -5.09 12.18 7.11
C LEU A 55 -5.57 13.64 7.16
N LEU A 56 -6.78 13.93 6.68
CA LEU A 56 -7.32 15.29 6.63
C LEU A 56 -7.92 15.77 7.95
N ILE A 57 -8.51 14.88 8.76
CA ILE A 57 -9.17 15.24 10.02
C ILE A 57 -8.22 16.02 10.97
N PRO A 58 -6.97 15.55 11.24
CA PRO A 58 -6.04 16.31 12.08
C PRO A 58 -5.72 17.70 11.53
N LEU A 59 -5.56 17.82 10.20
CA LEU A 59 -5.28 19.10 9.55
C LEU A 59 -6.46 20.09 9.65
N ALA A 60 -7.69 19.58 9.51
CA ALA A 60 -8.90 20.39 9.68
C ALA A 60 -9.06 20.85 11.14
N ARG A 61 -8.77 19.98 12.11
CA ARG A 61 -8.75 20.34 13.55
C ARG A 61 -7.73 21.42 13.85
N GLU A 62 -6.50 21.29 13.35
CA GLU A 62 -5.44 22.30 13.52
C GLU A 62 -5.82 23.68 12.97
N ARG A 63 -6.65 23.71 11.91
CA ARG A 63 -7.18 24.95 11.32
C ARG A 63 -8.44 25.48 12.01
N GLY A 64 -8.99 24.77 12.99
CA GLY A 64 -10.26 25.13 13.64
C GLY A 64 -11.49 24.94 12.76
N GLU A 65 -11.41 24.10 11.72
CA GLU A 65 -12.50 23.83 10.77
C GLU A 65 -13.47 22.76 11.29
N GLU A 66 -14.14 23.01 12.41
CA GLU A 66 -14.95 22.00 13.11
C GLU A 66 -16.05 21.37 12.23
N ARG A 67 -16.69 22.16 11.36
CA ARG A 67 -17.69 21.64 10.41
C ARG A 67 -17.11 20.67 9.37
N THR A 68 -15.84 20.83 9.02
CA THR A 68 -15.14 19.90 8.12
C THR A 68 -14.83 18.61 8.87
N VAL A 69 -14.36 18.71 10.11
CA VAL A 69 -14.05 17.56 10.98
C VAL A 69 -15.27 16.66 11.15
N LEU A 70 -16.38 17.21 11.64
CA LEU A 70 -17.62 16.44 11.88
C LEU A 70 -18.11 15.73 10.60
N ARG A 71 -17.95 16.38 9.45
CA ARG A 71 -18.37 15.82 8.15
C ARG A 71 -17.47 14.67 7.70
N LEU A 72 -16.15 14.82 7.84
CA LEU A 72 -15.20 13.77 7.49
C LEU A 72 -15.37 12.55 8.42
N GLU A 73 -15.66 12.78 9.70
CA GLU A 73 -15.95 11.71 10.67
C GLU A 73 -17.23 10.95 10.32
N ASP A 74 -18.33 11.67 10.02
CA ASP A 74 -19.61 11.08 9.60
C ASP A 74 -19.46 10.25 8.32
N TRP A 75 -18.78 10.78 7.30
CA TRP A 75 -18.49 10.06 6.07
C TRP A 75 -17.60 8.84 6.31
N SER A 76 -16.60 8.96 7.19
CA SER A 76 -15.71 7.84 7.51
C SER A 76 -16.48 6.72 8.20
N ALA A 77 -17.35 7.05 9.15
CA ALA A 77 -18.20 6.05 9.81
C ALA A 77 -19.09 5.32 8.80
N THR A 78 -19.78 6.06 7.94
CA THR A 78 -20.66 5.51 6.89
C THR A 78 -19.89 4.57 5.95
N VAL A 79 -18.77 5.02 5.39
CA VAL A 79 -18.00 4.23 4.42
C VAL A 79 -17.34 3.03 5.09
N ARG A 80 -16.84 3.16 6.32
CA ARG A 80 -16.23 2.04 7.05
C ARG A 80 -17.25 0.94 7.32
N GLU A 81 -18.44 1.30 7.81
CA GLU A 81 -19.53 0.33 8.02
C GLU A 81 -19.93 -0.36 6.71
N ALA A 82 -20.09 0.40 5.64
CA ALA A 82 -20.43 -0.12 4.32
C ALA A 82 -19.38 -1.10 3.78
N VAL A 83 -18.09 -0.73 3.86
CA VAL A 83 -16.99 -1.57 3.38
C VAL A 83 -16.85 -2.84 4.21
N GLU A 84 -16.98 -2.78 5.54
CA GLU A 84 -16.90 -3.98 6.37
C GLU A 84 -18.11 -4.91 6.22
N THR A 85 -19.29 -4.34 5.96
CA THR A 85 -20.53 -5.11 5.81
C THR A 85 -20.66 -5.72 4.42
N HIS A 86 -20.41 -4.93 3.38
CA HIS A 86 -20.63 -5.31 1.98
C HIS A 86 -19.33 -5.68 1.27
N GLY A 87 -18.17 -5.27 1.75
CA GLY A 87 -16.89 -5.67 1.18
C GLY A 87 -16.43 -7.05 1.59
N TRP A 88 -16.79 -7.57 2.77
CA TRP A 88 -16.27 -8.86 3.23
C TRP A 88 -16.95 -10.06 2.55
N ASP A 89 -16.16 -10.97 2.00
CA ASP A 89 -16.62 -12.17 1.28
C ASP A 89 -16.33 -13.49 2.02
N GLY A 90 -15.89 -13.41 3.27
CA GLY A 90 -15.62 -14.56 4.14
C GLY A 90 -14.14 -14.86 4.34
N GLU A 91 -13.33 -14.79 3.28
CA GLU A 91 -11.87 -15.01 3.34
C GLU A 91 -11.03 -13.83 2.79
N TRP A 92 -11.66 -12.90 2.09
CA TRP A 92 -11.04 -11.68 1.60
C TRP A 92 -12.12 -10.62 1.35
N TYR A 93 -11.69 -9.40 1.04
CA TYR A 93 -12.60 -8.35 0.60
C TYR A 93 -12.87 -8.47 -0.90
N ARG A 94 -14.13 -8.30 -1.29
CA ARG A 94 -14.55 -8.10 -2.67
C ARG A 94 -13.79 -6.93 -3.28
N ARG A 95 -13.67 -6.94 -4.60
CA ARG A 95 -13.01 -5.88 -5.35
C ARG A 95 -13.94 -4.70 -5.59
N ALA A 96 -15.17 -5.00 -6.01
CA ALA A 96 -16.16 -4.03 -6.47
C ALA A 96 -17.53 -4.71 -6.60
N TYR A 97 -18.53 -3.91 -6.97
CA TYR A 97 -19.80 -4.38 -7.51
C TYR A 97 -20.02 -3.74 -8.87
N PHE A 98 -20.53 -4.51 -9.83
CA PHE A 98 -20.98 -4.00 -11.12
C PHE A 98 -22.23 -3.13 -10.97
N ASP A 99 -22.59 -2.37 -12.01
CA ASP A 99 -23.86 -1.62 -12.09
C ASP A 99 -25.09 -2.52 -11.84
N SER A 100 -25.02 -3.80 -12.21
CA SER A 100 -26.06 -4.79 -11.95
C SER A 100 -26.20 -5.19 -10.47
N GLY A 101 -25.24 -4.79 -9.62
CA GLY A 101 -25.10 -5.23 -8.24
C GLY A 101 -24.39 -6.57 -8.06
N GLU A 102 -23.94 -7.23 -9.14
CA GLU A 102 -23.16 -8.47 -9.08
C GLU A 102 -21.76 -8.21 -8.49
N PRO A 103 -21.25 -9.05 -7.56
CA PRO A 103 -19.95 -8.84 -6.95
C PRO A 103 -18.78 -9.21 -7.89
N LEU A 104 -17.75 -8.36 -7.90
CA LEU A 104 -16.43 -8.63 -8.48
C LEU A 104 -15.43 -8.93 -7.36
N GLY A 105 -14.50 -9.88 -7.55
CA GLY A 105 -13.57 -10.28 -6.49
C GLY A 105 -14.22 -11.13 -5.40
N SER A 106 -15.25 -11.90 -5.75
CA SER A 106 -15.91 -12.85 -4.85
C SER A 106 -15.37 -14.25 -5.07
N ARG A 107 -15.39 -15.09 -4.03
CA ARG A 107 -15.14 -16.53 -4.07
C ARG A 107 -15.96 -17.27 -5.12
N ASP A 108 -17.16 -16.74 -5.40
CA ASP A 108 -18.09 -17.31 -6.37
C ASP A 108 -17.84 -16.77 -7.80
N SER A 109 -16.95 -15.77 -7.96
CA SER A 109 -16.59 -15.23 -9.28
C SER A 109 -15.74 -16.24 -10.06
N PRO A 110 -16.07 -16.52 -11.35
CA PRO A 110 -15.30 -17.45 -12.19
C PRO A 110 -13.93 -16.88 -12.60
N GLU A 111 -13.82 -15.55 -12.64
CA GLU A 111 -12.65 -14.77 -13.04
C GLU A 111 -12.45 -13.65 -12.02
N ALA A 112 -11.22 -13.15 -11.90
CA ALA A 112 -10.81 -12.15 -10.92
C ALA A 112 -11.34 -12.44 -9.50
N ARG A 113 -11.38 -13.72 -9.12
CA ARG A 113 -11.92 -14.22 -7.83
C ARG A 113 -11.32 -13.49 -6.63
N ILE A 114 -10.05 -13.15 -6.72
CA ILE A 114 -9.36 -12.30 -5.75
C ILE A 114 -8.51 -11.28 -6.48
N ASP A 115 -8.50 -10.05 -5.96
CA ASP A 115 -7.69 -8.92 -6.42
C ASP A 115 -6.86 -8.37 -5.25
N SER A 116 -5.60 -8.00 -5.50
CA SER A 116 -4.62 -7.61 -4.50
C SER A 116 -4.90 -6.26 -3.84
N ILE A 117 -5.53 -5.30 -4.53
CA ILE A 117 -5.54 -3.91 -4.07
C ILE A 117 -6.52 -3.70 -2.92
N ALA A 118 -7.71 -4.31 -2.98
CA ALA A 118 -8.67 -4.22 -1.87
C ALA A 118 -8.09 -4.85 -0.58
N GLN A 119 -7.35 -5.95 -0.71
CA GLN A 119 -6.76 -6.64 0.44
C GLN A 119 -5.66 -5.79 1.06
N SER A 120 -4.74 -5.29 0.23
CA SER A 120 -3.61 -4.47 0.67
C SER A 120 -4.10 -3.20 1.37
N TRP A 121 -5.15 -2.57 0.82
CA TRP A 121 -5.67 -1.31 1.34
C TRP A 121 -6.51 -1.43 2.61
N SER A 122 -7.05 -2.61 2.92
CA SER A 122 -7.66 -2.85 4.24
C SER A 122 -6.66 -2.63 5.40
N VAL A 123 -5.38 -2.98 5.18
CA VAL A 123 -4.27 -2.70 6.11
C VAL A 123 -3.71 -1.30 5.94
N ILE A 124 -3.52 -0.81 4.70
CA ILE A 124 -2.88 0.49 4.46
C ILE A 124 -3.71 1.64 5.04
N SER A 125 -5.03 1.58 4.91
CA SER A 125 -5.95 2.59 5.45
C SER A 125 -5.91 2.68 6.98
N ARG A 126 -5.58 1.56 7.65
CA ARG A 126 -5.69 1.34 9.10
C ARG A 126 -7.12 1.30 9.63
N GLU A 127 -8.07 1.08 8.73
CA GLU A 127 -9.50 1.25 8.99
C GLU A 127 -10.27 -0.07 8.86
N GLY A 128 -9.67 -1.08 8.23
CA GLY A 128 -10.22 -2.43 8.19
C GLY A 128 -10.15 -3.12 9.54
N ASP A 129 -11.09 -4.04 9.78
CA ASP A 129 -11.06 -4.93 10.92
C ASP A 129 -9.70 -5.68 10.96
N PRO A 130 -8.93 -5.60 12.05
CA PRO A 130 -7.57 -6.13 12.08
C PRO A 130 -7.46 -7.64 11.79
N VAL A 131 -8.47 -8.42 12.18
CA VAL A 131 -8.51 -9.86 11.96
C VAL A 131 -8.81 -10.14 10.49
N ARG A 132 -9.83 -9.49 9.92
CA ARG A 132 -10.17 -9.63 8.50
C ARG A 132 -9.07 -9.13 7.58
N ALA A 133 -8.47 -7.99 7.87
CA ALA A 133 -7.37 -7.42 7.10
C ALA A 133 -6.15 -8.36 7.04
N ARG A 134 -5.83 -9.03 8.17
CA ARG A 134 -4.82 -10.09 8.21
C ARG A 134 -5.19 -11.24 7.28
N ILE A 135 -6.40 -11.80 7.44
CA ILE A 135 -6.90 -12.93 6.65
C ILE A 135 -6.87 -12.59 5.14
N ALA A 136 -7.32 -11.38 4.78
CA ALA A 136 -7.35 -10.91 3.40
C ALA A 136 -5.95 -10.82 2.76
N VAL A 137 -4.96 -10.28 3.49
CA VAL A 137 -3.58 -10.20 3.01
C VAL A 137 -2.92 -11.58 2.92
N ASP A 138 -3.22 -12.48 3.86
CA ASP A 138 -2.77 -13.88 3.79
C ASP A 138 -3.38 -14.62 2.60
N ALA A 139 -4.65 -14.35 2.26
CA ALA A 139 -5.28 -14.87 1.06
C ALA A 139 -4.63 -14.30 -0.21
N ALA A 140 -4.40 -12.98 -0.28
CA ALA A 140 -3.69 -12.36 -1.40
C ALA A 140 -2.28 -12.96 -1.58
N TRP A 141 -1.54 -13.17 -0.48
CA TRP A 141 -0.24 -13.83 -0.53
C TRP A 141 -0.34 -15.24 -1.13
N ARG A 142 -1.24 -16.08 -0.61
CA ARG A 142 -1.42 -17.46 -1.04
C ARG A 142 -1.84 -17.57 -2.51
N GLU A 143 -2.80 -16.76 -2.93
CA GLU A 143 -3.43 -16.90 -4.25
C GLU A 143 -2.66 -16.16 -5.35
N LEU A 144 -2.03 -15.03 -5.03
CA LEU A 144 -1.48 -14.09 -6.04
C LEU A 144 0.05 -14.04 -6.07
N VAL A 145 0.76 -14.52 -5.05
CA VAL A 145 2.23 -14.50 -5.04
C VAL A 145 2.80 -15.80 -5.61
N ARG A 146 3.76 -15.69 -6.53
CA ARG A 146 4.55 -16.78 -7.11
C ARG A 146 6.00 -16.57 -6.70
N THR A 147 6.34 -17.03 -5.50
CA THR A 147 7.65 -16.79 -4.88
C THR A 147 8.81 -17.38 -5.69
N ASP A 148 8.59 -18.52 -6.35
CA ASP A 148 9.54 -19.19 -7.25
C ASP A 148 9.83 -18.35 -8.52
N ARG A 149 8.90 -17.47 -8.89
CA ARG A 149 9.03 -16.58 -10.06
C ARG A 149 9.36 -15.13 -9.69
N GLY A 150 9.21 -14.77 -8.43
CA GLY A 150 9.36 -13.39 -7.95
C GLY A 150 8.27 -12.46 -8.48
N ILE A 151 7.04 -12.97 -8.63
CA ILE A 151 5.91 -12.24 -9.20
C ILE A 151 4.78 -12.16 -8.17
N ALA A 152 4.13 -11.00 -8.05
CA ALA A 152 2.88 -10.82 -7.33
C ALA A 152 1.79 -10.31 -8.28
N LEU A 153 0.83 -11.18 -8.61
CA LEU A 153 -0.24 -10.89 -9.56
C LEU A 153 -1.22 -9.84 -9.01
N LEU A 154 -1.79 -9.03 -9.90
CA LEU A 154 -2.84 -8.08 -9.52
C LEU A 154 -4.13 -8.80 -9.13
N LEU A 155 -4.52 -9.80 -9.92
CA LEU A 155 -5.74 -10.58 -9.72
C LEU A 155 -5.59 -12.01 -10.26
N SER A 156 -6.48 -12.91 -9.84
CA SER A 156 -6.52 -14.29 -10.34
C SER A 156 -7.89 -14.93 -10.11
N PRO A 157 -8.37 -15.80 -11.02
CA PRO A 157 -7.87 -16.01 -12.39
C PRO A 157 -8.00 -14.75 -13.26
N PRO A 158 -7.28 -14.63 -14.38
CA PRO A 158 -7.47 -13.52 -15.32
C PRO A 158 -8.84 -13.58 -16.00
N PHE A 159 -9.29 -12.45 -16.52
CA PHE A 159 -10.47 -12.36 -17.36
C PHE A 159 -10.27 -13.06 -18.71
N THR A 160 -11.24 -13.90 -19.09
CA THR A 160 -11.34 -14.60 -20.37
C THR A 160 -12.70 -14.41 -21.04
N GLY A 161 -13.55 -13.56 -20.46
CA GLY A 161 -14.87 -13.21 -20.98
C GLY A 161 -16.02 -13.99 -20.34
N ARG A 162 -15.80 -14.58 -19.14
CA ARG A 162 -16.86 -15.24 -18.37
C ARG A 162 -17.41 -14.27 -17.31
N GLY A 163 -18.69 -13.92 -17.44
CA GLY A 163 -19.39 -13.03 -16.51
C GLY A 163 -19.56 -11.62 -17.06
N PRO A 164 -19.85 -10.63 -16.19
CA PRO A 164 -19.99 -9.24 -16.58
C PRO A 164 -18.69 -8.67 -17.15
N ASP A 165 -18.83 -7.72 -18.08
CA ASP A 165 -17.70 -7.07 -18.74
C ASP A 165 -17.03 -6.06 -17.80
N PRO A 166 -15.76 -6.29 -17.37
CA PRO A 166 -15.06 -5.36 -16.50
C PRO A 166 -14.57 -4.12 -17.24
N GLY A 167 -14.50 -4.13 -18.57
CA GLY A 167 -13.89 -3.06 -19.36
C GLY A 167 -12.62 -3.51 -20.08
N TYR A 168 -11.79 -2.54 -20.47
CA TYR A 168 -10.64 -2.79 -21.33
C TYR A 168 -9.58 -3.70 -20.70
N ILE A 169 -9.59 -3.91 -19.38
CA ILE A 169 -8.76 -4.92 -18.73
C ILE A 169 -8.91 -6.30 -19.40
N ALA A 170 -10.12 -6.67 -19.82
CA ALA A 170 -10.38 -7.93 -20.52
C ALA A 170 -9.87 -7.95 -21.97
N ALA A 171 -9.48 -6.81 -22.54
CA ALA A 171 -8.86 -6.74 -23.87
C ALA A 171 -7.40 -7.20 -23.87
N TYR A 172 -6.74 -7.23 -22.69
CA TYR A 172 -5.41 -7.82 -22.57
C TYR A 172 -5.48 -9.35 -22.53
N PRO A 173 -4.51 -10.06 -23.13
CA PRO A 173 -4.41 -11.50 -22.97
C PRO A 173 -4.27 -11.91 -21.49
N PRO A 174 -4.74 -13.11 -21.11
CA PRO A 174 -4.54 -13.64 -19.76
C PRO A 174 -3.09 -13.61 -19.30
N GLY A 175 -2.84 -13.06 -18.11
CA GLY A 175 -1.52 -12.90 -17.52
C GLY A 175 -0.74 -11.67 -17.98
N VAL A 176 -1.32 -10.79 -18.80
CA VAL A 176 -0.68 -9.58 -19.32
C VAL A 176 -1.20 -8.34 -18.60
N ARG A 177 -0.26 -7.50 -18.14
CA ARG A 177 -0.55 -6.24 -17.43
C ARG A 177 -1.57 -6.40 -16.30
N GLU A 178 -2.65 -5.62 -16.30
CA GLU A 178 -3.71 -5.66 -15.29
C GLU A 178 -4.52 -6.97 -15.33
N ASN A 179 -4.58 -7.67 -16.47
CA ASN A 179 -5.35 -8.90 -16.62
C ASN A 179 -4.60 -10.13 -16.08
N GLY A 180 -4.35 -10.13 -14.77
CA GLY A 180 -3.68 -11.24 -14.07
C GLY A 180 -2.16 -11.31 -14.27
N GLY A 181 -1.53 -10.23 -14.76
CA GLY A 181 -0.10 -10.02 -14.59
C GLY A 181 0.22 -9.36 -13.24
N GLN A 182 1.51 -9.21 -12.92
CA GLN A 182 1.92 -8.30 -11.86
C GLN A 182 1.80 -6.88 -12.37
N TYR A 183 1.04 -6.05 -11.67
CA TYR A 183 1.15 -4.61 -11.75
C TYR A 183 2.01 -4.13 -10.58
N THR A 184 3.25 -3.71 -10.84
CA THR A 184 4.30 -3.52 -9.84
C THR A 184 3.91 -2.48 -8.76
N HIS A 185 3.11 -1.49 -9.12
CA HIS A 185 2.55 -0.52 -8.17
C HIS A 185 1.62 -1.22 -7.16
N ALA A 186 0.70 -2.09 -7.59
CA ALA A 186 -0.16 -2.88 -6.70
C ALA A 186 0.66 -3.88 -5.87
N ALA A 187 1.68 -4.50 -6.45
CA ALA A 187 2.58 -5.39 -5.72
C ALA A 187 3.36 -4.65 -4.62
N ALA A 188 3.74 -3.40 -4.84
CA ALA A 188 4.34 -2.55 -3.81
C ALA A 188 3.37 -2.30 -2.64
N TRP A 189 2.07 -2.13 -2.91
CA TRP A 189 1.06 -2.04 -1.86
C TRP A 189 0.91 -3.33 -1.05
N LEU A 190 1.01 -4.49 -1.70
CA LEU A 190 1.01 -5.77 -0.98
C LEU A 190 2.22 -5.88 -0.04
N ILE A 191 3.42 -5.49 -0.50
CA ILE A 191 4.61 -5.42 0.37
C ILE A 191 4.37 -4.47 1.54
N ARG A 192 3.80 -3.28 1.28
CA ARG A 192 3.48 -2.31 2.33
C ARG A 192 2.53 -2.90 3.37
N ALA A 193 1.50 -3.62 2.94
CA ALA A 193 0.55 -4.27 3.84
C ALA A 193 1.25 -5.35 4.68
N LEU A 194 2.04 -6.24 4.07
CA LEU A 194 2.84 -7.25 4.77
C LEU A 194 3.77 -6.61 5.81
N ALA A 195 4.49 -5.55 5.44
CA ALA A 195 5.40 -4.86 6.35
C ALA A 195 4.66 -4.23 7.54
N ARG A 196 3.49 -3.61 7.31
CA ARG A 196 2.64 -3.03 8.38
C ARG A 196 2.00 -4.08 9.28
N LEU A 197 1.88 -5.31 8.78
CA LEU A 197 1.47 -6.50 9.51
C LEU A 197 2.65 -7.18 10.26
N GLY A 198 3.88 -6.65 10.17
CA GLY A 198 5.05 -7.24 10.82
C GLY A 198 5.67 -8.45 10.08
N GLU A 199 5.22 -8.73 8.86
CA GLU A 199 5.66 -9.87 8.04
C GLU A 199 6.96 -9.57 7.27
N GLY A 200 8.02 -9.19 7.98
CA GLY A 200 9.28 -8.71 7.37
C GLY A 200 9.97 -9.71 6.43
N GLU A 201 9.82 -11.01 6.67
CA GLU A 201 10.28 -12.07 5.77
C GLU A 201 9.57 -12.02 4.42
N ARG A 202 8.24 -11.98 4.44
CA ARG A 202 7.43 -11.93 3.22
C ARG A 202 7.61 -10.58 2.51
N ALA A 203 7.59 -9.49 3.25
CA ALA A 203 7.76 -8.14 2.71
C ALA A 203 9.13 -7.94 2.05
N GLY A 204 10.22 -8.21 2.78
CA GLY A 204 11.58 -8.08 2.26
C GLY A 204 11.91 -9.11 1.18
N GLY A 205 11.40 -10.34 1.32
CA GLY A 205 11.54 -11.40 0.33
C GLY A 205 10.92 -11.02 -1.02
N LEU A 206 9.67 -10.56 -1.01
CA LEU A 206 8.97 -10.13 -2.22
C LEU A 206 9.59 -8.86 -2.82
N LEU A 207 9.93 -7.86 -1.99
CA LEU A 207 10.65 -6.66 -2.43
C LEU A 207 11.92 -7.01 -3.20
N ARG A 208 12.74 -7.91 -2.63
CA ARG A 208 13.97 -8.38 -3.27
C ARG A 208 13.68 -9.11 -4.56
N ALA A 209 12.68 -10.00 -4.58
CA ALA A 209 12.37 -10.85 -5.72
C ALA A 209 11.90 -10.06 -6.96
N MET A 210 11.20 -8.94 -6.76
CA MET A 210 10.69 -8.09 -7.83
C MET A 210 11.70 -7.09 -8.40
N LEU A 211 12.91 -7.00 -7.84
CA LEU A 211 13.91 -6.07 -8.37
C LEU A 211 14.30 -6.46 -9.81
N PRO A 212 14.46 -5.50 -10.73
CA PRO A 212 14.87 -5.77 -12.12
C PRO A 212 16.16 -6.58 -12.22
N THR A 213 17.12 -6.31 -11.32
CA THR A 213 18.38 -7.04 -11.21
C THR A 213 18.21 -8.51 -10.79
N ARG A 214 17.10 -8.87 -10.14
CA ARG A 214 16.75 -10.27 -9.84
C ARG A 214 16.05 -10.94 -11.01
N HIS A 215 15.10 -10.27 -11.67
CA HIS A 215 14.45 -10.81 -12.85
C HIS A 215 15.43 -11.11 -13.98
N ALA A 216 16.36 -10.18 -14.24
CA ALA A 216 17.36 -10.26 -15.30
C ALA A 216 18.69 -10.90 -14.86
N ARG A 217 18.71 -11.71 -13.79
CA ARG A 217 19.94 -12.33 -13.32
C ARG A 217 20.41 -13.41 -14.31
N GLY A 218 21.59 -13.20 -14.91
CA GLY A 218 22.20 -14.14 -15.85
C GLY A 218 21.53 -14.16 -17.23
N PRO A 219 22.07 -14.97 -18.18
CA PRO A 219 21.58 -15.00 -19.55
C PRO A 219 20.11 -15.43 -19.67
N GLU A 220 19.69 -16.49 -18.95
CA GLU A 220 18.32 -16.99 -18.96
C GLU A 220 17.32 -15.97 -18.40
N GLY A 221 17.66 -15.36 -17.25
CA GLY A 221 16.85 -14.31 -16.64
C GLY A 221 16.67 -13.11 -17.56
N THR A 222 17.75 -12.67 -18.21
CA THR A 222 17.73 -11.57 -19.18
C THR A 222 16.85 -11.90 -20.39
N ALA A 223 16.99 -13.10 -20.96
CA ALA A 223 16.22 -13.57 -22.11
C ALA A 223 14.71 -13.69 -21.82
N ARG A 224 14.36 -14.02 -20.58
CA ARG A 224 12.99 -14.04 -20.07
C ARG A 224 12.45 -12.64 -19.78
N TYR A 225 13.20 -11.82 -19.04
CA TYR A 225 12.73 -10.50 -18.59
C TYR A 225 12.53 -9.52 -19.75
N ARG A 226 13.42 -9.50 -20.75
CA ARG A 226 13.31 -8.67 -21.97
C ARG A 226 13.01 -7.18 -21.73
N SER A 227 13.42 -6.66 -20.58
CA SER A 227 13.31 -5.26 -20.16
C SER A 227 14.61 -4.86 -19.46
N GLU A 228 14.80 -3.58 -19.19
CA GLU A 228 16.04 -3.04 -18.65
C GLU A 228 16.30 -3.53 -17.21
N PRO A 229 17.47 -4.11 -16.90
CA PRO A 229 17.75 -4.73 -15.60
C PRO A 229 18.05 -3.73 -14.47
N TYR A 230 17.87 -2.43 -14.71
CA TYR A 230 18.26 -1.34 -13.81
C TYR A 230 17.15 -0.30 -13.57
N VAL A 231 15.99 -0.42 -14.22
CA VAL A 231 14.80 0.40 -13.95
C VAL A 231 13.60 -0.47 -13.65
N MET A 232 12.70 0.02 -12.80
CA MET A 232 11.46 -0.69 -12.48
C MET A 232 10.53 -0.74 -13.71
N ALA A 233 10.05 -1.94 -14.04
CA ALA A 233 8.92 -2.12 -14.95
C ALA A 233 7.59 -1.85 -14.22
N ALA A 234 6.62 -1.28 -14.93
CA ALA A 234 5.26 -1.08 -14.47
C ALA A 234 4.55 -2.41 -14.24
N ASP A 235 4.86 -3.40 -15.09
CA ASP A 235 4.22 -4.70 -15.06
C ASP A 235 5.18 -5.84 -15.44
N VAL A 236 4.89 -7.04 -14.95
CA VAL A 236 5.59 -8.29 -15.27
C VAL A 236 4.54 -9.36 -15.56
N TYR A 237 4.64 -10.02 -16.70
CA TYR A 237 3.60 -10.95 -17.14
C TYR A 237 3.56 -12.23 -16.31
N GLY A 238 2.36 -12.66 -15.96
CA GLY A 238 2.06 -13.73 -14.99
C GLY A 238 1.70 -15.08 -15.59
N ALA A 239 1.62 -15.21 -16.93
CA ALA A 239 1.24 -16.45 -17.60
C ALA A 239 2.12 -16.80 -18.81
N GLU A 240 2.15 -18.08 -19.15
CA GLU A 240 2.79 -18.57 -20.38
C GLU A 240 2.07 -18.05 -21.64
N PRO A 241 2.79 -17.86 -22.76
CA PRO A 241 4.21 -18.14 -23.00
C PRO A 241 5.15 -16.97 -22.63
N HIS A 242 4.67 -15.99 -21.86
CA HIS A 242 5.43 -14.76 -21.57
C HIS A 242 5.76 -14.59 -20.09
N LEU A 243 5.67 -15.66 -19.31
CA LEU A 243 5.86 -15.63 -17.86
C LEU A 243 7.21 -14.99 -17.48
N GLY A 244 7.15 -13.94 -16.65
CA GLY A 244 8.32 -13.21 -16.16
C GLY A 244 8.89 -12.18 -17.12
N ARG A 245 8.25 -11.93 -18.27
CA ARG A 245 8.61 -10.82 -19.16
C ARG A 245 8.17 -9.48 -18.56
N GLY A 246 9.09 -8.52 -18.51
CA GLY A 246 8.81 -7.14 -18.14
C GLY A 246 8.04 -6.42 -19.25
N GLY A 247 7.01 -5.69 -18.84
CA GLY A 247 6.25 -4.76 -19.67
C GLY A 247 6.76 -3.33 -19.57
N TRP A 248 5.84 -2.37 -19.68
CA TRP A 248 6.11 -0.92 -19.78
C TRP A 248 7.15 -0.45 -18.73
N SER A 249 8.33 0.03 -19.14
CA SER A 249 9.40 0.47 -18.23
C SER A 249 9.52 2.00 -18.18
N TRP A 250 10.38 2.51 -17.28
CA TRP A 250 10.66 3.94 -17.06
C TRP A 250 9.51 4.80 -16.53
N TYR A 251 8.51 5.07 -17.36
CA TYR A 251 7.45 6.02 -17.05
C TYR A 251 6.33 5.33 -16.26
N THR A 252 6.55 5.12 -14.97
CA THR A 252 5.60 4.43 -14.10
C THR A 252 5.69 4.90 -12.66
N GLY A 253 4.55 4.99 -11.98
CA GLY A 253 4.49 5.24 -10.53
C GLY A 253 5.15 4.14 -9.70
N SER A 254 5.43 2.97 -10.29
CA SER A 254 6.04 1.82 -9.61
C SER A 254 7.38 2.16 -8.97
N ALA A 255 8.22 2.97 -9.62
CA ALA A 255 9.51 3.37 -9.05
C ALA A 255 9.33 4.17 -7.74
N GLY A 256 8.41 5.13 -7.72
CA GLY A 256 8.11 5.93 -6.53
C GLY A 256 7.53 5.09 -5.39
N TRP A 257 6.63 4.16 -5.71
CA TRP A 257 6.04 3.27 -4.71
C TRP A 257 7.04 2.28 -4.14
N VAL A 258 7.84 1.62 -4.97
CA VAL A 258 8.88 0.70 -4.49
C VAL A 258 9.90 1.43 -3.63
N TRP A 259 10.31 2.64 -4.01
CA TRP A 259 11.19 3.48 -3.19
C TRP A 259 10.57 3.78 -1.82
N ARG A 260 9.33 4.28 -1.79
CA ARG A 260 8.63 4.57 -0.54
C ARG A 260 8.47 3.34 0.32
N VAL A 261 8.06 2.21 -0.24
CA VAL A 261 7.84 0.98 0.52
C VAL A 261 9.15 0.41 1.07
N ALA A 262 10.23 0.43 0.29
CA ALA A 262 11.55 0.03 0.75
C ALA A 262 12.02 0.88 1.93
N LEU A 263 11.93 2.21 1.82
CA LEU A 263 12.40 3.12 2.87
C LEU A 263 11.47 3.19 4.08
N GLU A 264 10.17 3.44 3.84
CA GLU A 264 9.19 3.74 4.87
C GLU A 264 8.68 2.50 5.58
N ASP A 265 8.44 1.40 4.86
CA ASP A 265 7.74 0.24 5.42
C ASP A 265 8.69 -0.92 5.72
N VAL A 266 9.65 -1.24 4.85
CA VAL A 266 10.63 -2.32 5.08
C VAL A 266 11.77 -1.85 5.98
N LEU A 267 12.53 -0.83 5.57
CA LEU A 267 13.56 -0.23 6.44
C LEU A 267 12.93 0.52 7.62
N GLY A 268 11.67 0.92 7.51
CA GLY A 268 10.89 1.45 8.62
C GLY A 268 11.13 2.93 8.92
N ILE A 269 11.73 3.69 8.02
CA ILE A 269 12.16 5.06 8.25
C ILE A 269 11.13 6.02 7.67
N ARG A 270 10.37 6.69 8.54
CA ARG A 270 9.26 7.58 8.13
C ARG A 270 9.41 8.94 8.74
N ARG A 271 9.11 9.98 7.97
CA ARG A 271 8.90 11.32 8.50
C ARG A 271 7.44 11.48 8.92
N GLU A 272 7.23 11.88 10.16
CA GLU A 272 5.92 12.22 10.73
C GLU A 272 5.99 13.66 11.26
N GLY A 273 5.51 14.61 10.45
CA GLY A 273 5.66 16.04 10.70
C GLY A 273 7.12 16.46 10.78
N HIS A 274 7.55 16.85 11.98
CA HIS A 274 8.91 17.28 12.30
C HIS A 274 9.76 16.19 12.98
N THR A 275 9.25 14.96 13.03
CA THR A 275 9.91 13.84 13.69
C THR A 275 10.18 12.70 12.72
N LEU A 276 11.13 11.86 13.06
CA LEU A 276 11.37 10.59 12.39
C LEU A 276 10.83 9.43 13.23
N ALA A 277 10.19 8.47 12.59
CA ALA A 277 9.92 7.17 13.15
C ALA A 277 10.86 6.14 12.52
N VAL A 278 11.42 5.24 13.32
CA VAL A 278 12.25 4.11 12.88
C VAL A 278 11.64 2.82 13.41
N ARG A 279 10.87 2.14 12.56
CA ARG A 279 10.13 0.89 12.85
C ARG A 279 10.41 -0.16 11.76
N PRO A 280 11.62 -0.76 11.76
CA PRO A 280 12.03 -1.71 10.73
C PRO A 280 11.13 -2.95 10.70
N CYS A 281 10.81 -3.40 9.49
CA CYS A 281 10.13 -4.66 9.23
C CYS A 281 10.88 -5.40 8.11
N ILE A 282 11.91 -6.16 8.52
CA ILE A 282 12.95 -6.69 7.64
C ILE A 282 13.01 -8.23 7.71
N PRO A 283 13.68 -8.90 6.75
CA PRO A 283 14.03 -10.30 6.90
C PRO A 283 14.88 -10.56 8.15
N ARG A 284 14.67 -11.70 8.80
CA ARG A 284 15.37 -12.16 10.01
C ARG A 284 16.86 -12.38 9.75
N ASP A 285 17.23 -12.70 8.51
CA ASP A 285 18.62 -12.90 8.09
C ASP A 285 19.41 -11.59 7.92
N TRP A 286 18.80 -10.41 8.13
CA TRP A 286 19.50 -9.13 8.10
C TRP A 286 20.03 -8.77 9.48
N PRO A 287 21.33 -8.93 9.76
CA PRO A 287 21.89 -8.66 11.09
C PRO A 287 21.96 -7.16 11.41
N ARG A 288 22.06 -6.31 10.39
CA ARG A 288 22.12 -4.85 10.49
C ARG A 288 21.96 -4.15 9.16
N PHE A 289 21.58 -2.87 9.19
CA PHE A 289 21.69 -1.96 8.07
C PHE A 289 21.99 -0.53 8.53
N ARG A 290 22.41 0.33 7.60
CA ARG A 290 22.64 1.76 7.84
C ARG A 290 21.96 2.59 6.78
N VAL A 291 21.39 3.71 7.20
CA VAL A 291 20.78 4.71 6.31
C VAL A 291 21.30 6.09 6.68
N GLU A 292 21.70 6.86 5.67
CA GLU A 292 21.98 8.29 5.82
C GLU A 292 20.92 9.05 5.02
N ILE A 293 20.16 9.91 5.69
CA ILE A 293 19.11 10.74 5.06
C ILE A 293 19.26 12.19 5.49
N VAL A 294 18.79 13.10 4.63
CA VAL A 294 18.70 14.52 4.93
C VAL A 294 17.22 14.90 5.02
N VAL A 295 16.82 15.49 6.14
CA VAL A 295 15.46 15.95 6.39
C VAL A 295 15.51 17.43 6.77
N ASP A 296 14.93 18.28 5.94
CA ASP A 296 14.93 19.74 6.12
C ASP A 296 16.33 20.32 6.43
N GLY A 297 17.36 19.83 5.72
CA GLY A 297 18.75 20.26 5.90
C GLY A 297 19.52 19.54 7.01
N VAL A 298 18.85 18.73 7.84
CA VAL A 298 19.46 17.97 8.94
C VAL A 298 19.85 16.60 8.45
N ARG A 299 21.14 16.26 8.53
CA ARG A 299 21.65 14.93 8.20
C ARG A 299 21.46 13.99 9.39
N ALA A 300 20.82 12.84 9.16
CA ALA A 300 20.65 11.79 10.16
C ALA A 300 21.33 10.50 9.68
N ARG A 301 22.14 9.88 10.55
CA ARG A 301 22.77 8.58 10.36
C ARG A 301 22.10 7.56 11.27
N ILE A 302 21.36 6.65 10.66
CA ILE A 302 20.57 5.63 11.34
C ILE A 302 21.28 4.30 11.19
N GLU A 303 21.65 3.66 12.30
CA GLU A 303 22.14 2.29 12.34
C GLU A 303 21.10 1.40 13.04
N VAL A 304 20.65 0.36 12.35
CA VAL A 304 19.73 -0.63 12.90
C VAL A 304 20.45 -1.96 13.05
N ARG A 305 20.33 -2.61 14.21
CA ARG A 305 20.90 -3.93 14.52
C ARG A 305 19.79 -4.91 14.88
N ASN A 306 19.90 -6.15 14.40
CA ASN A 306 18.93 -7.21 14.66
C ASN A 306 19.62 -8.46 15.24
N PRO A 307 20.07 -8.39 16.51
CA PRO A 307 20.82 -9.48 17.13
C PRO A 307 19.99 -10.76 17.33
N ASP A 308 18.66 -10.61 17.46
CA ASP A 308 17.75 -11.70 17.79
C ASP A 308 17.11 -12.32 16.52
N GLY A 309 17.39 -11.77 15.33
CA GLY A 309 16.81 -12.24 14.08
C GLY A 309 15.28 -12.17 14.07
N VAL A 310 14.70 -11.07 14.59
CA VAL A 310 13.25 -10.82 14.54
C VAL A 310 12.88 -10.08 13.24
N SER A 311 11.63 -10.23 12.78
CA SER A 311 11.19 -9.54 11.56
C SER A 311 10.75 -8.10 11.82
N ALA A 312 10.28 -7.80 13.03
CA ALA A 312 9.79 -6.50 13.45
C ALA A 312 9.98 -6.34 14.97
N GLY A 313 9.72 -5.14 15.47
CA GLY A 313 9.86 -4.79 16.89
C GLY A 313 11.19 -4.09 17.19
N VAL A 314 11.11 -3.06 18.04
CA VAL A 314 12.27 -2.28 18.50
C VAL A 314 12.42 -2.48 20.00
N ARG A 315 13.57 -3.03 20.41
CA ARG A 315 13.93 -3.23 21.81
C ARG A 315 14.50 -1.97 22.44
N SER A 316 15.30 -1.20 21.69
CA SER A 316 15.85 0.06 22.17
C SER A 316 16.19 1.01 21.02
N CYS A 317 16.14 2.31 21.33
CA CYS A 317 16.52 3.39 20.43
C CYS A 317 17.32 4.44 21.20
N ARG A 318 18.41 4.92 20.61
CA ARG A 318 19.26 5.98 21.15
C ARG A 318 19.49 7.06 20.11
N VAL A 319 19.47 8.32 20.54
CA VAL A 319 19.82 9.50 19.74
C VAL A 319 20.98 10.18 20.45
N GLU A 320 22.12 10.31 19.78
CA GLU A 320 23.37 10.79 20.40
C GLU A 320 23.72 10.05 21.72
N GLY A 321 23.49 8.73 21.74
CA GLY A 321 23.75 7.87 22.90
C GLY A 321 22.68 7.91 24.00
N LEU A 322 21.75 8.87 23.96
CA LEU A 322 20.66 9.00 24.94
C LEU A 322 19.42 8.20 24.53
N PRO A 323 18.70 7.54 25.46
CA PRO A 323 17.47 6.83 25.15
C PRO A 323 16.41 7.73 24.48
N ALA A 324 15.71 7.20 23.47
CA ALA A 324 14.65 7.91 22.75
C ALA A 324 13.50 6.98 22.36
N ASP A 325 12.32 7.55 22.08
CA ASP A 325 11.19 6.79 21.52
C ASP A 325 11.41 6.59 20.01
N PRO A 326 11.54 5.34 19.51
CA PRO A 326 11.74 5.07 18.08
C PRO A 326 10.54 5.52 17.21
N ARG A 327 9.37 5.75 17.80
CA ARG A 327 8.16 6.17 17.07
C ARG A 327 8.15 7.67 16.81
N ARG A 328 8.94 8.45 17.56
CA ARG A 328 8.93 9.91 17.51
C ARG A 328 10.29 10.47 17.92
N ILE A 329 11.24 10.40 17.00
CA ILE A 329 12.58 10.96 17.13
C ILE A 329 12.56 12.42 16.66
N PRO A 330 12.76 13.41 17.55
CA PRO A 330 12.90 14.80 17.13
C PRO A 330 14.20 14.98 16.35
N LEU A 331 14.15 15.74 15.25
CA LEU A 331 15.36 16.21 14.56
C LEU A 331 15.66 17.66 14.98
N PRO A 332 16.87 17.96 15.47
CA PRO A 332 17.26 19.33 15.82
C PRO A 332 17.11 20.27 14.61
N GLY A 333 16.48 21.42 14.76
CA GLY A 333 16.30 22.38 13.66
C GLY A 333 15.07 22.16 12.78
N VAL A 334 14.28 21.10 13.01
CA VAL A 334 13.05 20.80 12.26
C VAL A 334 11.83 21.15 13.13
N GLY A 335 11.06 22.18 12.77
CA GLY A 335 9.82 22.57 13.47
C GLY A 335 9.53 24.07 13.52
N PRO A 336 8.30 24.50 13.90
CA PRO A 336 7.95 25.91 14.06
C PRO A 336 8.76 26.52 15.22
N GLY A 337 9.51 27.59 14.95
CA GLY A 337 10.33 28.28 15.96
C GLY A 337 11.69 27.65 16.23
N ALA A 338 12.09 26.61 15.49
CA ALA A 338 13.47 26.15 15.51
C ALA A 338 14.34 27.23 14.86
N ALA A 339 15.18 27.89 15.66
CA ALA A 339 16.25 28.71 15.10
C ALA A 339 17.04 27.82 14.14
N ALA A 340 17.37 28.34 12.95
CA ALA A 340 18.42 27.80 12.12
C ALA A 340 19.77 28.01 12.85
N GLY A 341 19.91 27.44 14.05
CA GLY A 341 21.17 27.34 14.77
C GLY A 341 22.07 26.56 13.84
N GLY A 342 23.17 27.22 13.45
CA GLY A 342 24.03 26.81 12.34
C GLY A 342 24.13 25.29 12.24
N ALA A 343 23.78 24.77 11.07
CA ALA A 343 23.99 23.38 10.72
C ALA A 343 25.47 23.06 10.95
N GLY A 344 25.81 22.58 12.15
CA GLY A 344 27.07 21.90 12.35
C GLY A 344 27.07 20.75 11.35
N GLU A 345 28.19 20.54 10.65
CA GLU A 345 28.38 19.45 9.68
C GLU A 345 28.13 18.04 10.25
N GLN A 346 27.83 17.94 11.54
CA GLN A 346 27.72 16.71 12.30
C GLN A 346 26.31 16.12 12.16
N ALA A 347 26.26 14.94 11.55
CA ALA A 347 25.01 14.18 11.40
C ALA A 347 24.49 13.67 12.75
N VAL A 348 23.18 13.79 12.96
CA VAL A 348 22.48 13.21 14.12
C VAL A 348 22.59 11.69 14.06
N ARG A 349 23.17 11.07 15.08
CA ARG A 349 23.33 9.62 15.19
C ARG A 349 22.12 9.01 15.88
N ILE A 350 21.50 8.06 15.19
CA ILE A 350 20.36 7.28 15.66
C ILE A 350 20.76 5.81 15.64
N GLU A 351 20.69 5.14 16.79
CA GLU A 351 21.02 3.73 16.95
C GLU A 351 19.79 2.97 17.42
N VAL A 352 19.36 1.98 16.64
CA VAL A 352 18.18 1.17 16.92
C VAL A 352 18.59 -0.29 17.04
N THR A 353 18.12 -0.94 18.11
CA THR A 353 18.28 -2.39 18.28
C THR A 353 16.91 -3.04 18.24
N MET A 354 16.72 -3.93 17.27
CA MET A 354 15.53 -4.78 17.15
C MET A 354 15.56 -5.89 18.21
N GLY A 355 14.38 -6.43 18.52
CA GLY A 355 14.15 -7.53 19.44
C GLY A 355 12.66 -7.67 19.75
N GLU A 356 12.30 -8.66 20.56
CA GLU A 356 10.92 -8.83 21.05
C GLU A 356 10.52 -7.63 21.93
N GLY A 357 9.96 -6.61 21.30
CA GLY A 357 9.43 -5.39 21.91
C GLY A 357 7.97 -5.19 21.50
N THR A 358 7.21 -4.50 22.34
CA THR A 358 5.75 -4.33 22.21
C THR A 358 5.29 -3.26 21.20
N THR A 359 6.16 -2.76 20.32
CA THR A 359 5.85 -1.63 19.41
C THR A 359 5.99 -1.97 17.94
#